data_AF-A0A9J5YNV7-F1
#
_entry.id   AF-A0A9J5YNV7-F1
#
_cell.length_a   1.000
_cell.length_b   1.000
_cell.length_c   1.000
_cell.angle_alpha   90.00
_cell.angle_beta   90.00
_cell.angle_gamma   90.00
#
_symmetry.space_group_name_H-M   'P 1'
#
loop_
_entity.id
_entity.type
_entity.pdbx_description
1 polymer ?
#
loop_
_entity_poly.entity_id
_entity_poly.type
_entity_poly.pdbx_seq_one_letter_code
_entity_poly.pdbx_strand_id
1 'polypeptide(L)'
;MVDGSKVLYFEQAFWRTPHKPFRQRFFMVKPCAKELKCDVEVSTYAIRDAEEYKNFCDRPRDQRPQPEEVIGDIAEHLTTIHLKRCERGKRCLYEGSTPADGFPNSWNGATYCTSELAVLKNNEIHAWDRGFDDDGNQVWGVKGGPYEFKPAPSSSFNDVLNPLSFASQPLGKRIEGSFVLQE
;
A
#
# COMPACT_ATOMS: atom_id res chain seq x y z
N MET A 1 -9.27 -0.11 16.42
CA MET A 1 -10.50 0.27 17.14
C MET A 1 -10.91 -0.88 18.06
N VAL A 2 -12.06 -0.79 18.75
CA VAL A 2 -12.52 -1.83 19.70
C VAL A 2 -12.72 -3.20 19.03
N ASP A 3 -13.03 -3.20 17.74
CA ASP A 3 -13.23 -4.39 16.90
C ASP A 3 -11.91 -5.04 16.39
N GLY A 4 -10.74 -4.53 16.82
CA GLY A 4 -9.43 -5.01 16.36
C GLY A 4 -9.01 -4.48 14.98
N SER A 5 -9.81 -3.62 14.35
CA SER A 5 -9.48 -3.00 13.07
C SER A 5 -8.23 -2.11 13.16
N LYS A 6 -7.50 -2.07 12.05
CA LYS A 6 -6.38 -1.18 11.79
C LYS A 6 -6.70 -0.34 10.57
N VAL A 7 -6.43 0.96 10.64
CA VAL A 7 -6.52 1.86 9.49
C VAL A 7 -5.09 2.14 9.01
N LEU A 8 -4.87 1.94 7.72
CA LEU A 8 -3.62 2.23 7.03
C LEU A 8 -3.87 3.35 6.03
N TYR A 9 -2.97 4.32 6.00
CA TYR A 9 -2.88 5.24 4.87
C TYR A 9 -2.08 4.57 3.75
N PHE A 10 -2.58 4.65 2.51
CA PHE A 10 -1.94 4.09 1.33
C PHE A 10 -1.97 5.08 0.18
N GLU A 11 -0.80 5.31 -0.44
CA GLU A 11 -0.66 6.18 -1.60
C GLU A 11 0.09 5.50 -2.74
N GLN A 12 -0.21 5.90 -3.97
CA GLN A 12 0.48 5.51 -5.18
C GLN A 12 0.85 6.76 -5.96
N ALA A 13 2.12 6.83 -6.34
CA ALA A 13 2.67 7.90 -7.14
C ALA A 13 3.47 7.31 -8.31
N PHE A 14 3.58 8.08 -9.39
CA PHE A 14 4.49 7.73 -10.46
C PHE A 14 5.93 7.90 -9.98
N TRP A 15 6.82 6.97 -10.29
CA TRP A 15 8.18 6.93 -9.74
C TRP A 15 9.02 8.18 -10.01
N ARG A 16 8.74 8.93 -11.09
CA ARG A 16 9.42 10.21 -11.40
C ARG A 16 8.85 11.41 -10.64
N THR A 17 7.66 11.27 -10.05
CA THR A 17 6.96 12.32 -9.31
C THR A 17 6.41 11.76 -8.00
N PRO A 18 7.26 11.21 -7.11
CA PRO A 18 6.80 10.53 -5.89
C PRO A 18 6.01 11.46 -4.97
N HIS A 19 6.35 12.75 -4.95
CA HIS A 19 5.67 13.78 -4.16
C HIS A 19 4.29 14.22 -4.71
N LYS A 20 3.80 13.60 -5.80
CA LYS A 20 2.49 13.88 -6.41
C LYS A 20 1.72 12.56 -6.56
N PRO A 21 1.18 12.00 -5.46
CA PRO A 21 0.41 10.77 -5.54
C PRO A 21 -0.84 10.98 -6.39
N PHE A 22 -1.06 10.07 -7.35
CA PHE A 22 -2.28 10.07 -8.18
C PHE A 22 -3.42 9.30 -7.51
N ARG A 23 -3.12 8.54 -6.46
CA ARG A 23 -4.11 7.82 -5.66
C ARG A 23 -3.71 7.84 -4.20
N GLN A 24 -4.66 8.16 -3.33
CA GLN A 24 -4.53 8.13 -1.88
C GLN A 24 -5.80 7.50 -1.29
N ARG A 25 -5.68 6.57 -0.35
CA ARG A 25 -6.81 5.82 0.23
C ARG A 25 -6.55 5.50 1.69
N PHE A 26 -7.62 5.32 2.45
CA PHE A 26 -7.57 4.58 3.71
C PHE A 26 -7.93 3.12 3.47
N PHE A 27 -7.15 2.23 4.08
CA PHE A 27 -7.38 0.80 4.11
C PHE A 27 -7.75 0.43 5.54
N MET A 28 -8.97 -0.03 5.75
CA MET A 28 -9.40 -0.62 7.01
C MET A 28 -9.23 -2.13 6.92
N VAL A 29 -8.33 -2.68 7.73
CA VAL A 29 -8.01 -4.10 7.80
C VAL A 29 -8.54 -4.64 9.13
N LYS A 30 -9.40 -5.65 9.08
CA LYS A 30 -9.96 -6.30 10.28
C LYS A 30 -10.13 -7.81 10.07
N PRO A 31 -10.20 -8.61 11.15
CA PRO A 31 -10.58 -10.01 11.04
C PRO A 31 -11.95 -10.15 10.35
N CYS A 32 -12.12 -11.18 9.52
CA CYS A 32 -13.45 -11.45 8.96
C CYS A 32 -14.44 -11.84 10.06
N ALA A 33 -15.70 -11.45 9.86
CA ALA A 33 -16.79 -11.89 10.72
C ALA A 33 -16.98 -13.42 10.62
N LYS A 34 -17.41 -14.07 11.71
CA LYS A 34 -17.44 -15.55 11.80
C LYS A 34 -18.43 -16.20 10.83
N GLU A 35 -19.44 -15.45 10.43
CA GLU A 35 -20.47 -15.82 9.46
C GLU A 35 -19.96 -15.79 8.01
N LEU A 36 -18.88 -15.05 7.75
CA LEU A 36 -18.28 -14.96 6.43
C LEU A 36 -17.19 -16.03 6.27
N LYS A 37 -17.16 -16.66 5.10
CA LYS A 37 -16.12 -17.64 4.76
C LYS A 37 -14.85 -16.91 4.30
N CYS A 38 -14.15 -16.21 5.20
CA CYS A 38 -12.89 -15.51 4.96
C CYS A 38 -12.08 -15.34 6.25
N ASP A 39 -10.81 -14.96 6.12
CA ASP A 39 -9.90 -14.76 7.26
C ASP A 39 -9.75 -13.27 7.60
N VAL A 40 -9.63 -12.41 6.59
CA VAL A 40 -9.38 -10.97 6.74
C VAL A 40 -10.28 -10.19 5.78
N GLU A 41 -10.88 -9.12 6.27
CA GLU A 41 -11.57 -8.13 5.46
C GLU A 41 -10.65 -6.91 5.26
N VAL A 42 -10.50 -6.48 4.01
CA VAL A 42 -9.79 -5.26 3.64
C VAL A 42 -10.76 -4.34 2.92
N SER A 43 -11.19 -3.28 3.59
CA SER A 43 -12.09 -2.28 3.04
C SER A 43 -11.31 -1.01 2.68
N THR A 44 -11.54 -0.45 1.49
CA THR A 44 -10.88 0.77 1.04
C THR A 44 -11.85 1.95 1.03
N TYR A 45 -11.34 3.13 1.38
CA TYR A 45 -12.13 4.34 1.51
C TYR A 45 -11.44 5.51 0.83
N ALA A 46 -12.24 6.42 0.29
CA ALA A 46 -11.79 7.75 -0.10
C ALA A 46 -11.40 8.56 1.15
N ILE A 47 -10.58 9.58 0.91
CA ILE A 47 -10.13 10.53 1.93
C ILE A 47 -10.84 11.85 1.64
N ARG A 48 -11.47 12.45 2.67
CA ARG A 48 -12.23 13.70 2.52
C ARG A 48 -11.37 14.85 2.00
N ASP A 49 -10.20 15.05 2.60
CA ASP A 49 -9.21 16.04 2.19
C ASP A 49 -7.88 15.34 1.86
N ALA A 50 -7.75 14.84 0.64
CA ALA A 50 -6.54 14.10 0.25
C ALA A 50 -5.28 14.98 0.17
N GLU A 51 -5.38 16.31 0.09
CA GLU A 51 -4.16 17.14 0.04
C GLU A 51 -3.48 17.19 1.42
N GLU A 52 -4.26 17.20 2.51
CA GLU A 52 -3.74 17.14 3.88
C GLU A 52 -3.01 15.82 4.18
N TYR A 53 -3.29 14.74 3.46
CA TYR A 53 -2.68 13.42 3.69
C TYR A 53 -1.48 13.12 2.79
N LYS A 54 -1.14 14.00 1.87
CA LYS A 54 -0.03 13.80 0.93
C LYS A 54 1.29 13.53 1.64
N ASN A 55 1.99 12.46 1.25
CA ASN A 55 3.24 11.99 1.86
C ASN A 55 3.11 11.79 3.40
N PHE A 56 1.92 11.38 3.89
CA PHE A 56 1.65 11.17 5.33
C PHE A 56 2.67 10.25 6.02
N CYS A 57 3.18 9.25 5.30
CA CYS A 57 4.15 8.28 5.83
C CYS A 57 5.53 8.91 6.10
N ASP A 58 5.90 9.98 5.40
CA ASP A 58 7.20 10.65 5.54
C ASP A 58 7.18 11.71 6.67
N ARG A 59 5.99 12.15 7.06
CA ARG A 59 5.81 13.16 8.11
C ARG A 59 5.97 12.56 9.51
N PRO A 60 6.61 13.29 10.45
CA PRO A 60 6.57 12.97 11.87
C PRO A 60 5.14 12.83 12.41
N ARG A 61 4.95 12.00 13.44
CA ARG A 61 3.61 11.69 13.98
C ARG A 61 2.88 12.90 14.55
N ASP A 62 3.60 13.89 15.04
CA ASP A 62 3.13 15.16 15.59
C ASP A 62 2.82 16.21 14.51
N GLN A 63 3.22 15.97 13.26
CA GLN A 63 3.07 16.91 12.13
C GLN A 63 2.11 16.39 11.06
N ARG A 64 1.31 15.38 11.39
CA ARG A 64 0.31 14.78 10.51
C ARG A 64 -1.00 14.56 11.27
N PRO A 65 -2.13 14.41 10.56
CA PRO A 65 -3.43 14.14 11.17
C PRO A 65 -3.37 13.03 12.23
N GLN A 66 -3.94 13.30 13.40
CA GLN A 66 -3.99 12.38 14.52
C GLN A 66 -5.02 11.27 14.27
N PRO A 67 -4.97 10.15 15.00
CA PRO A 67 -5.86 9.02 14.76
C PRO A 67 -7.36 9.40 14.75
N GLU A 68 -7.80 10.30 15.61
CA GLU A 68 -9.18 10.76 15.68
C GLU A 68 -9.60 11.54 14.43
N GLU A 69 -8.70 12.37 13.91
CA GLU A 69 -8.88 13.11 12.65
C GLU A 69 -8.92 12.15 11.45
N VAL A 70 -7.99 11.18 11.42
CA VAL A 70 -7.96 10.09 10.42
C VAL A 70 -9.30 9.37 10.35
N ILE A 71 -9.91 9.05 11.50
CA ILE A 71 -11.22 8.38 11.52
C ILE A 71 -12.33 9.33 11.03
N GLY A 72 -12.29 10.62 11.40
CA GLY A 72 -13.25 11.63 10.94
C GLY A 72 -13.18 11.90 9.43
N ASP A 73 -12.01 11.70 8.83
CA ASP A 73 -11.75 11.95 7.41
C ASP A 73 -11.97 10.75 6.49
N ILE A 74 -12.31 9.58 7.05
CA ILE A 74 -12.82 8.45 6.25
C ILE A 74 -14.09 8.91 5.53
N ALA A 75 -14.04 8.91 4.20
CA ALA A 75 -15.13 9.34 3.35
C ALA A 75 -15.84 8.13 2.73
N GLU A 76 -16.14 8.19 1.44
CA GLU A 76 -16.84 7.16 0.69
C GLU A 76 -16.15 5.79 0.81
N HIS A 77 -16.95 4.75 1.09
CA HIS A 77 -16.52 3.36 0.97
C HIS A 77 -16.41 2.99 -0.51
N LEU A 78 -15.26 2.43 -0.91
CA LEU A 78 -14.97 2.16 -2.31
C LEU A 78 -15.06 0.67 -2.63
N THR A 79 -14.37 -0.17 -1.86
CA THR A 79 -14.37 -1.63 -2.07
C THR A 79 -14.17 -2.38 -0.77
N THR A 80 -14.61 -3.63 -0.75
CA THR A 80 -14.25 -4.62 0.29
C THR A 80 -13.75 -5.90 -0.36
N ILE A 81 -12.54 -6.31 0.02
CA ILE A 81 -11.91 -7.56 -0.38
C ILE A 81 -11.96 -8.53 0.80
N HIS A 82 -12.38 -9.77 0.51
CA HIS A 82 -12.39 -10.86 1.47
C HIS A 82 -11.21 -11.77 1.22
N LEU A 83 -10.14 -11.60 2.01
CA LEU A 83 -8.92 -12.39 1.90
C LEU A 83 -9.08 -13.73 2.62
N LYS A 84 -8.56 -14.77 1.98
CA LYS A 84 -8.38 -16.10 2.56
C LYS A 84 -6.91 -16.44 2.62
N ARG A 85 -6.51 -17.18 3.63
CA ARG A 85 -5.18 -17.78 3.70
C ARG A 85 -5.02 -18.77 2.57
N CYS A 86 -3.93 -18.62 1.82
CA CYS A 86 -3.63 -19.53 0.74
C CYS A 86 -3.29 -20.93 1.27
N GLU A 87 -3.70 -21.94 0.52
CA GLU A 87 -3.38 -23.34 0.81
C GLU A 87 -1.86 -23.59 0.77
N ARG A 88 -1.42 -24.61 1.52
CA ARG A 88 0.00 -24.99 1.55
C ARG A 88 0.49 -25.35 0.15
N GLY A 89 1.59 -24.72 -0.27
CA GLY A 89 2.20 -24.94 -1.59
C GLY A 89 1.93 -23.81 -2.59
N LYS A 90 0.93 -22.95 -2.35
CA LYS A 90 0.76 -21.71 -3.11
C LYS A 90 1.86 -20.70 -2.76
N ARG A 91 2.17 -19.81 -3.72
CA ARG A 91 3.17 -18.72 -3.52
C ARG A 91 2.67 -17.63 -2.57
N CYS A 92 1.37 -17.34 -2.60
CA CYS A 92 0.74 -16.35 -1.73
C CYS A 92 0.60 -16.84 -0.29
N LEU A 93 0.49 -15.89 0.63
CA LEU A 93 0.08 -16.09 2.02
C LEU A 93 -1.42 -15.86 2.17
N TYR A 94 -1.94 -14.82 1.53
CA TYR A 94 -3.36 -14.50 1.45
C TYR A 94 -3.72 -14.09 0.03
N GLU A 95 -4.93 -14.42 -0.40
CA GLU A 95 -5.49 -13.98 -1.68
C GLU A 95 -7.00 -13.76 -1.54
N GLY A 96 -7.54 -12.84 -2.33
CA GLY A 96 -8.97 -12.59 -2.38
C GLY A 96 -9.33 -11.49 -3.37
N SER A 97 -10.63 -11.31 -3.56
CA SER A 97 -11.19 -10.32 -4.46
C SER A 97 -12.41 -9.66 -3.84
N THR A 98 -12.88 -8.60 -4.48
CA THR A 98 -14.25 -8.12 -4.34
C THR A 98 -15.25 -9.22 -4.73
N PRO A 99 -16.53 -9.14 -4.30
CA PRO A 99 -17.60 -9.98 -4.83
C PRO A 99 -17.73 -9.86 -6.35
N ALA A 100 -18.44 -10.81 -6.98
CA ALA A 100 -18.59 -10.87 -8.44
C ALA A 100 -19.21 -9.59 -9.03
N ASP A 101 -20.18 -8.99 -8.34
CA ASP A 101 -20.86 -7.76 -8.76
C ASP A 101 -19.99 -6.50 -8.55
N GLY A 102 -18.82 -6.63 -7.90
CA GLY A 102 -17.93 -5.53 -7.61
C GLY A 102 -18.55 -4.50 -6.65
N PHE A 103 -18.15 -3.24 -6.83
CA PHE A 103 -18.69 -2.08 -6.09
C PHE A 103 -18.96 -0.93 -7.06
N PRO A 104 -19.95 -0.06 -6.81
CA PRO A 104 -20.23 1.10 -7.65
C PRO A 104 -19.00 1.98 -7.86
N ASN A 105 -18.77 2.42 -9.09
CA ASN A 105 -17.68 3.33 -9.42
C ASN A 105 -18.06 4.16 -10.63
N SER A 106 -17.91 5.49 -10.55
CA SER A 106 -18.27 6.41 -11.64
C SER A 106 -17.05 7.05 -12.34
N TRP A 107 -15.85 6.50 -12.13
CA TRP A 107 -14.63 7.09 -12.68
C TRP A 107 -14.42 6.70 -14.14
N ASN A 108 -14.08 7.67 -15.00
CA ASN A 108 -13.76 7.45 -16.41
C ASN A 108 -14.80 6.62 -17.18
N GLY A 109 -16.09 6.81 -16.87
CA GLY A 109 -17.19 6.09 -17.53
C GLY A 109 -17.45 4.68 -16.99
N ALA A 110 -16.82 4.29 -15.88
CA ALA A 110 -17.18 3.07 -15.18
C ALA A 110 -18.57 3.21 -14.54
N THR A 111 -19.19 2.07 -14.26
CA THR A 111 -20.36 1.94 -13.39
C THR A 111 -20.08 1.04 -12.19
N TYR A 112 -19.13 0.11 -12.32
CA TYR A 112 -18.61 -0.68 -11.20
C TYR A 112 -17.10 -0.90 -11.28
N CYS A 113 -16.51 -1.29 -10.16
CA CYS A 113 -15.11 -1.67 -10.07
C CYS A 113 -14.93 -3.00 -9.34
N THR A 114 -13.84 -3.67 -9.68
CA THR A 114 -13.37 -4.90 -9.00
C THR A 114 -11.96 -4.67 -8.49
N SER A 115 -11.63 -5.32 -7.38
CA SER A 115 -10.28 -5.34 -6.86
C SER A 115 -9.87 -6.76 -6.48
N GLU A 116 -8.65 -7.13 -6.82
CA GLU A 116 -8.00 -8.37 -6.40
C GLU A 116 -6.73 -8.03 -5.63
N LEU A 117 -6.49 -8.75 -4.53
CA LEU A 117 -5.34 -8.54 -3.66
C LEU A 117 -4.73 -9.89 -3.28
N ALA A 118 -3.42 -10.02 -3.50
CA ALA A 118 -2.64 -11.12 -2.94
C ALA A 118 -1.49 -10.57 -2.11
N VAL A 119 -1.33 -11.13 -0.92
CA VAL A 119 -0.21 -10.88 -0.01
C VAL A 119 0.74 -12.05 -0.12
N LEU A 120 1.98 -11.81 -0.52
CA LEU A 120 3.00 -12.81 -0.71
C LEU A 120 4.03 -12.75 0.44
N LYS A 121 4.97 -13.70 0.42
CA LYS A 121 6.13 -13.67 1.34
C LYS A 121 7.00 -12.45 1.06
N ASN A 122 7.88 -12.10 2.00
CA ASN A 122 8.86 -11.01 1.88
C ASN A 122 8.23 -9.63 1.59
N ASN A 123 7.02 -9.40 2.10
CA ASN A 123 6.27 -8.14 1.97
C ASN A 123 5.95 -7.75 0.51
N GLU A 124 5.86 -8.74 -0.40
CA GLU A 124 5.39 -8.52 -1.76
C GLU A 124 3.85 -8.48 -1.79
N ILE A 125 3.29 -7.51 -2.52
CA ILE A 125 1.85 -7.28 -2.65
C ILE A 125 1.48 -7.24 -4.12
N HIS A 126 0.51 -8.03 -4.54
CA HIS A 126 -0.08 -7.96 -5.87
C HIS A 126 -1.46 -7.31 -5.74
N ALA A 127 -1.69 -6.21 -6.45
CA ALA A 127 -2.95 -5.48 -6.40
C ALA A 127 -3.48 -5.22 -7.81
N TRP A 128 -4.76 -5.52 -8.04
CA TRP A 128 -5.39 -5.37 -9.35
C TRP A 128 -6.74 -4.68 -9.23
N ASP A 129 -6.74 -3.36 -9.40
CA ASP A 129 -7.97 -2.57 -9.47
C ASP A 129 -8.36 -2.32 -10.92
N ARG A 130 -9.64 -2.56 -11.24
CA ARG A 130 -10.21 -2.36 -12.57
C ARG A 130 -11.60 -1.76 -12.45
N GLY A 131 -11.98 -0.92 -13.41
CA GLY A 131 -13.34 -0.43 -13.55
C GLY A 131 -13.93 -0.79 -14.89
N PHE A 132 -15.24 -0.98 -14.89
CA PHE A 132 -16.02 -1.49 -16.00
C PHE A 132 -17.27 -0.64 -16.20
N ASP A 133 -17.69 -0.48 -17.45
CA ASP A 133 -18.99 0.13 -17.79
C ASP A 133 -20.16 -0.85 -17.64
N ASP A 134 -21.39 -0.40 -17.92
CA ASP A 134 -22.61 -1.22 -17.82
C ASP A 134 -22.65 -2.40 -18.79
N ASP A 135 -21.87 -2.34 -19.88
CA ASP A 135 -21.74 -3.42 -20.86
C ASP A 135 -20.64 -4.43 -20.45
N GLY A 136 -19.95 -4.20 -19.32
CA GLY A 136 -18.88 -5.04 -18.81
C GLY A 136 -17.52 -4.82 -19.49
N ASN A 137 -17.35 -3.73 -20.24
CA ASN A 137 -16.06 -3.39 -20.85
C ASN A 137 -15.16 -2.72 -19.82
N GLN A 138 -13.89 -3.16 -19.73
CA GLN A 138 -12.92 -2.51 -18.86
C GLN A 138 -12.53 -1.13 -19.40
N VAL A 139 -12.87 -0.08 -18.64
CA VAL A 139 -12.63 1.33 -19.00
C VAL A 139 -11.41 1.93 -18.30
N TRP A 140 -11.00 1.39 -17.14
CA TRP A 140 -9.76 1.78 -16.47
C TRP A 140 -9.07 0.63 -15.76
N GLY A 141 -7.81 0.86 -15.38
CA GLY A 141 -6.95 -0.15 -14.78
C GLY A 141 -6.16 -0.93 -15.82
N VAL A 142 -5.18 -1.69 -15.34
CA VAL A 142 -4.27 -2.49 -16.18
C VAL A 142 -5.00 -3.74 -16.69
N LYS A 143 -4.83 -4.08 -17.98
CA LYS A 143 -5.38 -5.31 -18.60
C LYS A 143 -4.48 -6.53 -18.47
N GLY A 144 -3.16 -6.31 -18.36
CA GLY A 144 -2.13 -7.35 -18.42
C GLY A 144 -1.87 -8.13 -17.12
N GLY A 145 -2.61 -7.85 -16.04
CA GLY A 145 -2.42 -8.48 -14.73
C GLY A 145 -2.26 -7.48 -13.58
N PRO A 146 -2.06 -7.98 -12.34
CA PRO A 146 -1.87 -7.13 -11.16
C PRO A 146 -0.58 -6.30 -11.25
N TYR A 147 -0.58 -5.15 -10.59
CA TYR A 147 0.68 -4.51 -10.23
C TYR A 147 1.38 -5.31 -9.13
N GLU A 148 2.66 -5.62 -9.32
CA GLU A 148 3.49 -6.33 -8.36
C GLU A 148 4.37 -5.35 -7.57
N PHE A 149 4.00 -5.07 -6.32
CA PHE A 149 4.77 -4.23 -5.42
C PHE A 149 5.76 -5.07 -4.62
N LYS A 150 7.05 -4.73 -4.73
CA LYS A 150 8.12 -5.33 -3.94
C LYS A 150 8.79 -4.24 -3.10
N PRO A 151 9.25 -4.54 -1.88
CA PRO A 151 10.03 -3.58 -1.11
C PRO A 151 11.26 -3.12 -1.89
N ALA A 152 11.56 -1.82 -1.82
CA ALA A 152 12.83 -1.33 -2.34
C ALA A 152 14.00 -1.97 -1.57
N PRO A 153 15.15 -2.22 -2.23
CA PRO A 153 16.35 -2.66 -1.53
C PRO A 153 16.72 -1.68 -0.41
N SER A 154 17.17 -2.19 0.73
CA SER A 154 17.56 -1.37 1.89
C SER A 154 18.64 -0.33 1.60
N SER A 155 19.41 -0.48 0.52
CA SER A 155 20.41 0.50 0.06
C SER A 155 19.83 1.74 -0.62
N SER A 156 18.55 1.73 -1.03
CA SER A 156 17.95 2.81 -1.84
C SER A 156 17.47 4.03 -1.02
N PHE A 157 17.50 3.95 0.31
CA PHE A 157 17.07 5.05 1.20
C PHE A 157 18.15 6.10 1.50
N ASN A 158 19.43 5.81 1.24
CA ASN A 158 20.52 6.74 1.56
C ASN A 158 20.82 7.77 0.46
N ASP A 159 20.37 7.56 -0.78
CA ASP A 159 20.79 8.41 -1.91
C ASP A 159 19.87 9.60 -2.23
N VAL A 160 18.71 9.72 -1.56
CA VAL A 160 17.72 10.78 -1.87
C VAL A 160 17.76 11.96 -0.89
N LEU A 161 18.54 11.86 0.20
CA LEU A 161 18.72 12.93 1.19
C LEU A 161 20.19 13.35 1.31
N ASN A 162 20.84 13.72 0.20
CA ASN A 162 22.03 14.58 0.29
C ASN A 162 22.26 15.41 -0.98
N PRO A 163 21.73 16.64 -1.08
CA PRO A 163 22.04 17.52 -2.20
C PRO A 163 23.33 18.34 -2.01
N LEU A 164 24.15 18.11 -0.98
CA LEU A 164 25.39 18.87 -0.79
C LEU A 164 26.47 18.08 -0.04
N SER A 165 27.30 17.33 -0.76
CA SER A 165 28.68 17.02 -0.35
C SER A 165 29.50 16.58 -1.56
N PHE A 166 29.93 17.55 -2.38
CA PHE A 166 31.08 17.36 -3.27
C PHE A 166 32.35 17.34 -2.42
N ALA A 167 33.07 16.21 -2.43
CA ALA A 167 34.54 16.17 -2.50
C ALA A 167 35.00 14.70 -2.61
N SER A 168 35.25 14.27 -3.84
CA SER A 168 36.08 13.11 -4.12
C SER A 168 37.55 13.43 -3.80
N GLN A 169 38.21 12.66 -2.94
CA GLN A 169 39.66 12.39 -3.04
C GLN A 169 40.03 10.98 -2.53
N PRO A 170 41.12 10.37 -3.06
CA PRO A 170 41.24 8.92 -3.17
C PRO A 170 42.20 8.26 -2.17
N LEU A 171 42.01 6.94 -2.02
CA LEU A 171 42.95 5.84 -1.74
C LEU A 171 44.17 6.10 -0.82
N GLY A 172 44.21 5.44 0.34
CA GLY A 172 45.45 5.36 1.11
C GLY A 172 45.41 4.55 2.42
N LYS A 173 45.86 3.31 2.33
CA LYS A 173 46.53 2.48 3.37
C LYS A 173 45.69 1.75 4.44
N ARG A 174 45.64 0.44 4.21
CA ARG A 174 45.61 -0.67 5.16
C ARG A 174 46.61 -0.47 6.30
N ILE A 175 46.18 -0.65 7.54
CA ILE A 175 47.05 -0.94 8.69
C ILE A 175 46.44 -2.11 9.47
N GLU A 176 47.18 -3.22 9.50
CA GLU A 176 47.05 -4.34 10.43
C GLU A 176 47.37 -3.87 11.86
N GLY A 177 46.63 -4.37 12.85
CA GLY A 177 46.93 -4.07 14.25
C GLY A 177 45.93 -4.68 15.22
N SER A 178 46.04 -5.99 15.41
CA SER A 178 45.49 -6.72 16.55
C SER A 178 46.10 -6.21 17.86
N PHE A 179 45.28 -5.81 18.82
CA PHE A 179 45.64 -5.88 20.25
C PHE A 179 44.40 -6.25 21.08
N VAL A 180 44.47 -7.46 21.63
CA VAL A 180 43.73 -7.92 22.80
C VAL A 180 44.43 -7.33 24.02
N LEU A 181 43.68 -6.73 24.94
CA LEU A 181 44.05 -6.70 26.35
C LEU A 181 42.78 -6.94 27.18
N GLN A 182 42.88 -7.98 27.99
CA GLN A 182 41.91 -8.44 28.96
C GLN A 182 42.38 -7.90 30.31
N GLU A 183 41.48 -7.27 31.05
CA GLU A 183 41.17 -7.52 32.47
C GLU A 183 39.71 -7.13 32.71
#